data_AF-A0A822C1Y3-F1
#
_entry.id   AF-A0A822C1Y3-F1
#
_cell.length_a   1.000
_cell.length_b   1.000
_cell.length_c   1.000
_cell.angle_alpha   90.00
_cell.angle_beta   90.00
_cell.angle_gamma   90.00
#
_symmetry.space_group_name_H-M   'P 1'
#
loop_
_entity.id
_entity.type
_entity.pdbx_description
1 polymer ?
#
loop_
_entity_poly.entity_id
_entity_poly.type
_entity_poly.pdbx_seq_one_letter_code
_entity_poly.pdbx_strand_id
1 'polypeptide(L)'
;MGIENVYLIPHSSKPINEYFNPKLLTGLYPTLFCYGRGAPEDQSRPVQIKLKEHIRYLLSYNDRRFETNHSFIFVVFNLLQRRDACFHAQLIATKPYFLSSADEILSLNSKDIETALDNNCKRTYNSESNDALNKLLQHIKTIGGRVMGSAYSRTALRTRIHALIYNQGLPSIFLTLNPADIHSPVALYFAGVKLNLDNIQNEQLMDTYKRAEIIASHPVATAKFFHVLITNILDTMIIGGVLGPVKAYFGTVESQGRGSLHLHLLIWLDHDMKPGDMKEKIQDVNFREKLKAYLEDIIKEDLDEFKDKQVFENLNVPRSFDTPPRLSQGNIYAALRTIDLTGLAENINKSPVWSTPIKQQLSPSIPYASPLLNKSLQTPTHDRPTSIVNVLHNQSNINPACLPTPNPSSPNFAARFRADVVQLVETDNKHKHSDTCYKYSNPKQGDKKICRLRMPRKLVPVSTIDPDTGHISMRRSDPWINNFNEYIIAACRSNMDIKFIWSGSDAKALVYYITDYVTKMSLSFHDTLALVQNSIKSIMNSSHQTDKENAIEKSRKLVLRCYNTLASQQELSGVQVASYLMNYDDHYTTHKFQGLYLIQTEWYLQTQLNEIRSKQKSKGSMQ
;
A
#
# COMPACT_ATOMS: atom_id res chain seq x y z
N MET A 1 52.90 -19.93 12.18
CA MET A 1 51.71 -19.78 11.31
C MET A 1 50.59 -19.23 12.18
N GLY A 2 50.38 -17.92 12.11
CA GLY A 2 49.39 -17.21 12.93
C GLY A 2 47.99 -17.45 12.40
N ILE A 3 47.12 -17.98 13.26
CA ILE A 3 45.68 -18.11 13.02
C ILE A 3 45.08 -16.72 13.25
N GLU A 4 45.24 -15.81 12.28
CA GLU A 4 44.57 -14.51 12.31
C GLU A 4 43.39 -14.53 11.33
N ASN A 5 42.20 -14.20 11.85
CA ASN A 5 40.90 -14.08 11.17
C ASN A 5 39.95 -15.30 11.23
N VAL A 6 39.77 -15.90 12.42
CA VAL A 6 38.55 -16.68 12.72
C VAL A 6 37.62 -15.83 13.57
N TYR A 7 36.51 -15.39 13.00
CA TYR A 7 35.44 -14.73 13.77
C TYR A 7 34.54 -15.81 14.40
N LEU A 8 34.67 -16.02 15.71
CA LEU A 8 33.75 -16.87 16.46
C LEU A 8 32.47 -16.08 16.76
N ILE A 9 31.34 -16.54 16.23
CA ILE A 9 30.02 -16.01 16.57
C ILE A 9 29.40 -16.97 17.62
N PRO A 10 29.50 -16.67 18.92
CA PRO A 10 28.94 -17.53 19.96
C PRO A 10 27.41 -17.53 19.87
N HIS A 11 26.80 -18.72 19.86
CA HIS A 11 25.35 -18.90 19.96
C HIS A 11 24.97 -19.55 21.29
N SER A 12 23.79 -19.20 21.81
CA SER A 12 23.22 -19.79 23.02
C SER A 12 21.80 -20.26 22.72
N SER A 13 21.38 -21.35 23.38
CA SER A 13 19.97 -21.78 23.36
C SER A 13 19.06 -20.88 24.21
N LYS A 14 19.65 -19.97 25.01
CA LYS A 14 18.92 -18.98 25.80
C LYS A 14 18.68 -17.72 24.97
N PRO A 15 17.42 -17.33 24.72
CA PRO A 15 17.10 -16.07 24.06
C PRO A 15 17.67 -14.88 24.84
N ILE A 16 18.22 -13.91 24.11
CA ILE A 16 18.72 -12.66 24.69
C ILE A 16 17.56 -11.68 24.84
N ASN A 17 17.51 -10.96 25.97
CA ASN A 17 16.55 -9.88 26.15
C ASN A 17 16.88 -8.70 25.23
N GLU A 18 15.89 -8.27 24.45
CA GLU A 18 16.01 -7.13 23.53
C GLU A 18 15.84 -5.77 24.21
N TYR A 19 15.28 -5.72 25.41
CA TYR A 19 15.13 -4.49 26.19
C TYR A 19 16.42 -4.14 26.92
N PHE A 20 16.73 -2.85 26.99
CA PHE A 20 17.91 -2.32 27.70
C PHE A 20 19.24 -2.95 27.27
N ASN A 21 19.31 -3.40 26.01
CA ASN A 21 20.49 -4.07 25.45
C ASN A 21 21.04 -3.28 24.26
N PRO A 22 21.82 -2.21 24.50
CA PRO A 22 22.38 -1.37 23.43
C PRO A 22 23.35 -2.12 22.51
N LYS A 23 23.86 -3.29 22.95
CA LYS A 23 24.78 -4.13 22.18
C LYS A 23 24.07 -5.12 21.25
N LEU A 24 22.75 -5.24 21.32
CA LEU A 24 22.00 -6.22 20.56
C LEU A 24 22.21 -6.05 19.04
N LEU A 25 21.89 -4.86 18.51
CA LEU A 25 21.97 -4.61 17.07
C LEU A 25 23.42 -4.54 16.57
N THR A 26 24.35 -4.06 17.38
CA THR A 26 25.78 -4.07 17.03
C THR A 26 26.34 -5.49 16.96
N GLY A 27 25.86 -6.39 17.81
CA GLY A 27 26.26 -7.80 17.81
C GLY A 27 25.57 -8.61 16.70
N LEU A 28 24.32 -8.30 16.37
CA LEU A 28 23.59 -8.96 15.28
C LEU A 28 24.07 -8.53 13.88
N TYR A 29 24.51 -7.28 13.75
CA TYR A 29 24.87 -6.68 12.47
C TYR A 29 26.27 -6.05 12.50
N PRO A 30 27.34 -6.83 12.73
CA PRO A 30 28.70 -6.30 12.78
C PRO A 30 29.13 -5.64 11.46
N THR A 31 28.58 -6.07 10.32
CA THR A 31 28.84 -5.46 9.00
C THR A 31 28.15 -4.10 8.81
N LEU A 32 27.09 -3.82 9.57
CA LEU A 32 26.41 -2.51 9.55
C LEU A 32 26.97 -1.58 10.64
N PHE A 33 27.38 -2.14 11.77
CA PHE A 33 27.95 -1.43 12.92
C PHE A 33 29.41 -1.84 13.15
N CYS A 34 30.29 -1.59 12.17
CA CYS A 34 31.67 -2.11 12.14
C CYS A 34 32.53 -1.77 13.37
N TYR A 35 32.22 -0.70 14.09
CA TYR A 35 32.94 -0.28 15.29
C TYR A 35 32.24 -0.67 16.60
N GLY A 36 31.16 -1.46 16.53
CA GLY A 36 30.34 -1.81 17.69
C GLY A 36 29.65 -0.61 18.34
N ARG A 37 29.42 0.47 17.58
CA ARG A 37 28.85 1.75 18.04
C ARG A 37 27.81 2.27 17.07
N GLY A 38 27.00 3.24 17.52
CA GLY A 38 26.03 3.93 16.67
C GLY A 38 24.71 3.18 16.49
N ALA A 39 24.47 2.12 17.26
CA ALA A 39 23.16 1.47 17.32
C ALA A 39 22.12 2.33 18.07
N PRO A 40 20.82 2.08 17.86
CA PRO A 40 19.76 2.63 18.69
C PRO A 40 19.94 2.34 20.18
N GLU A 41 19.37 3.23 21.00
CA GLU A 41 19.34 3.12 22.46
C GLU A 41 20.72 3.15 23.13
N ASP A 42 21.76 3.62 22.42
CA ASP A 42 23.06 3.92 23.01
C ASP A 42 22.95 5.06 24.03
N GLN A 43 23.09 4.70 25.31
CA GLN A 43 23.00 5.62 26.44
C GLN A 43 24.18 6.58 26.55
N SER A 44 25.28 6.33 25.83
CA SER A 44 26.43 7.25 25.82
C SER A 44 26.20 8.51 24.97
N ARG A 45 25.10 8.55 24.19
CA ARG A 45 24.78 9.68 23.32
C ARG A 45 24.34 10.91 24.13
N PRO A 46 24.87 12.12 23.85
CA PRO A 46 24.47 13.34 24.54
C PRO A 46 22.98 13.70 24.39
N VAL A 47 22.40 13.38 23.23
CA VAL A 47 20.99 13.64 22.90
C VAL A 47 20.28 12.31 22.71
N GLN A 48 19.25 12.06 23.50
CA GLN A 48 18.45 10.85 23.36
C GLN A 48 17.64 10.89 22.06
N ILE A 49 17.79 9.86 21.22
CA ILE A 49 17.01 9.70 19.99
C ILE A 49 16.07 8.52 20.18
N LYS A 50 14.78 8.72 19.89
CA LYS A 50 13.77 7.66 19.96
C LYS A 50 14.13 6.53 18.99
N LEU A 51 13.90 5.29 19.40
CA LEU A 51 14.22 4.08 18.62
C LEU A 51 13.70 4.16 17.17
N LYS A 52 12.40 4.50 16.99
CA LYS A 52 11.77 4.61 15.67
C LYS A 52 12.46 5.65 14.77
N GLU A 53 12.76 6.83 15.32
CA GLU A 53 13.47 7.90 14.59
C GLU A 53 14.90 7.51 14.23
N HIS A 54 15.60 6.81 15.12
CA HIS A 54 16.95 6.36 14.83
C HIS A 54 16.97 5.27 13.75
N ILE A 55 16.01 4.34 13.75
CA ILE A 55 15.87 3.34 12.68
C ILE A 55 15.64 4.04 11.33
N ARG A 56 14.75 5.04 11.27
CA ARG A 56 14.54 5.85 10.05
C ARG A 56 15.81 6.49 9.54
N TYR A 57 16.57 7.08 10.45
CA TYR A 57 17.86 7.67 10.12
C TYR A 57 18.81 6.62 9.52
N LEU A 58 18.94 5.43 10.12
CA LEU A 58 19.78 4.34 9.60
C LEU A 58 19.35 3.90 8.19
N LEU A 59 18.04 3.77 7.95
CA LEU A 59 17.50 3.42 6.63
C LEU A 59 17.67 4.51 5.57
N SER A 60 18.00 5.74 5.99
CA SER A 60 18.21 6.90 5.11
C SER A 60 19.69 7.17 4.83
N TYR A 61 20.61 6.26 5.19
CA TYR A 61 22.04 6.42 4.92
C TYR A 61 22.31 6.53 3.42
N ASN A 62 23.23 7.43 3.06
CA ASN A 62 23.60 7.67 1.66
C ASN A 62 24.16 6.42 0.96
N ASP A 63 24.88 5.56 1.69
CA ASP A 63 25.42 4.30 1.19
C ASP A 63 24.40 3.16 1.13
N ARG A 64 23.17 3.38 1.64
CA ARG A 64 22.03 2.45 1.64
C ARG A 64 22.27 1.11 2.32
N ARG A 65 23.39 0.93 3.04
CA ARG A 65 23.80 -0.38 3.60
C ARG A 65 22.76 -1.01 4.54
N PHE A 66 21.94 -0.19 5.20
CA PHE A 66 20.89 -0.67 6.11
C PHE A 66 19.62 -1.10 5.37
N GLU A 67 19.22 -0.42 4.29
CA GLU A 67 18.03 -0.82 3.52
C GLU A 67 18.30 -2.05 2.66
N THR A 68 19.53 -2.21 2.16
CA THR A 68 19.93 -3.32 1.29
C THR A 68 20.31 -4.57 2.07
N ASN A 69 20.44 -4.48 3.40
CA ASN A 69 20.67 -5.66 4.23
C ASN A 69 19.42 -6.56 4.24
N HIS A 70 19.61 -7.83 3.90
CA HIS A 70 18.52 -8.79 3.69
C HIS A 70 17.57 -8.99 4.88
N SER A 71 18.01 -8.76 6.12
CA SER A 71 17.20 -9.04 7.32
C SER A 71 16.99 -7.84 8.22
N PHE A 72 17.84 -6.80 8.13
CA PHE A 72 17.83 -5.67 9.07
C PHE A 72 16.45 -5.04 9.20
N ILE A 73 15.79 -4.69 8.08
CA ILE A 73 14.46 -4.07 8.08
C ILE A 73 13.42 -4.95 8.78
N PHE A 74 13.46 -6.26 8.55
CA PHE A 74 12.51 -7.20 9.13
C PHE A 74 12.77 -7.41 10.62
N VAL A 75 14.04 -7.47 11.05
CA VAL A 75 14.40 -7.62 12.46
C VAL A 75 14.00 -6.40 13.26
N VAL A 76 14.30 -5.18 12.79
CA VAL A 76 13.91 -3.96 13.50
C VAL A 76 12.40 -3.73 13.48
N PHE A 77 11.71 -4.09 12.39
CA PHE A 77 10.25 -4.05 12.32
C PHE A 77 9.61 -5.01 13.31
N ASN A 78 10.04 -6.27 13.34
CA ASN A 78 9.56 -7.26 14.29
C ASN A 78 9.84 -6.85 15.75
N LEU A 79 11.01 -6.25 16.01
CA LEU A 79 11.34 -5.70 17.33
C LEU A 79 10.34 -4.61 17.73
N LEU A 80 10.02 -3.67 16.84
CA LEU A 80 9.03 -2.63 17.12
C LEU A 80 7.63 -3.22 17.37
N GLN A 81 7.20 -4.19 16.55
CA GLN A 81 5.90 -4.85 16.72
C GLN A 81 5.79 -5.59 18.05
N ARG A 82 6.82 -6.36 18.44
CA ARG A 82 6.86 -7.06 19.73
C ARG A 82 6.82 -6.08 20.90
N ARG A 83 7.58 -4.99 20.82
CA ARG A 83 7.59 -3.96 21.87
C ARG A 83 6.23 -3.28 22.01
N ASP A 84 5.60 -2.90 20.90
CA ASP A 84 4.25 -2.33 20.90
C ASP A 84 3.22 -3.34 21.47
N ALA A 85 3.30 -4.62 21.07
CA ALA A 85 2.42 -5.67 21.59
C ALA A 85 2.59 -5.91 23.09
N CYS A 86 3.82 -6.01 23.59
CA CYS A 86 4.12 -6.15 25.02
C CYS A 86 3.62 -4.96 25.83
N PHE A 87 3.87 -3.74 25.35
CA PHE A 87 3.41 -2.51 26.02
C PHE A 87 1.88 -2.46 26.09
N HIS A 88 1.19 -2.74 24.99
CA HIS A 88 -0.27 -2.73 24.98
C HIS A 88 -0.88 -3.88 25.77
N ALA A 89 -0.26 -5.07 25.78
CA ALA A 89 -0.65 -6.16 26.66
C ALA A 89 -0.59 -5.75 28.14
N GLN A 90 0.48 -5.04 28.54
CA GLN A 90 0.62 -4.52 29.89
C GLN A 90 -0.48 -3.50 30.20
N LEU A 91 -0.75 -2.57 29.29
CA LEU A 91 -1.77 -1.54 29.49
C LEU A 91 -3.18 -2.11 29.60
N ILE A 92 -3.55 -3.13 28.81
CA ILE A 92 -4.89 -3.73 28.91
C ILE A 92 -5.03 -4.52 30.20
N ALA A 93 -3.95 -5.13 30.71
CA ALA A 93 -3.98 -5.92 31.93
C ALA A 93 -4.31 -5.07 33.17
N THR A 94 -4.11 -3.76 33.12
CA THR A 94 -4.49 -2.84 34.20
C THR A 94 -5.94 -2.35 34.10
N LYS A 95 -6.72 -2.76 33.09
CA LYS A 95 -8.08 -2.24 32.86
C LYS A 95 -9.14 -3.10 33.56
N PRO A 96 -10.20 -2.49 34.14
CA PRO A 96 -11.24 -3.22 34.87
C PRO A 96 -11.86 -4.37 34.07
N TYR A 97 -12.14 -4.15 32.78
CA TYR A 97 -12.73 -5.17 31.90
C TYR A 97 -11.80 -6.36 31.61
N PHE A 98 -10.47 -6.17 31.72
CA PHE A 98 -9.51 -7.27 31.60
C PHE A 98 -9.45 -8.03 32.91
N LEU A 99 -9.33 -7.32 34.04
CA LEU A 99 -9.30 -7.88 35.39
C LEU A 99 -10.51 -8.80 35.63
N SER A 100 -11.71 -8.35 35.25
CA SER A 100 -12.94 -9.13 35.39
C SER A 100 -13.01 -10.37 34.50
N SER A 101 -12.22 -10.42 33.41
CA SER A 101 -12.20 -11.55 32.46
C SER A 101 -11.02 -12.50 32.66
N ALA A 102 -10.08 -12.17 33.55
CA ALA A 102 -8.80 -12.87 33.63
C ALA A 102 -8.97 -14.36 33.96
N ASP A 103 -9.74 -14.69 35.00
CA ASP A 103 -9.99 -16.07 35.42
C ASP A 103 -10.77 -16.87 34.36
N GLU A 104 -11.76 -16.24 33.72
CA GLU A 104 -12.53 -16.86 32.63
C GLU A 104 -11.65 -17.21 31.42
N ILE A 105 -10.67 -16.35 31.09
CA ILE A 105 -9.74 -16.62 30.00
C ILE A 105 -8.82 -17.80 30.34
N LEU A 106 -8.48 -18.00 31.61
CA LEU A 106 -7.65 -19.13 32.05
C LEU A 106 -8.41 -20.44 32.15
N SER A 107 -9.73 -20.40 32.32
CA SER A 107 -10.55 -21.62 32.33
C SER A 107 -10.68 -22.26 30.94
N LEU A 108 -10.35 -21.52 29.87
CA LEU A 108 -10.33 -22.03 28.51
C LEU A 108 -9.34 -23.18 28.36
N ASN A 109 -9.85 -24.28 27.83
CA ASN A 109 -9.07 -25.47 27.51
C ASN A 109 -9.14 -25.81 26.00
N SER A 110 -8.37 -26.81 25.59
CA SER A 110 -8.29 -27.21 24.17
C SER A 110 -9.63 -27.69 23.60
N LYS A 111 -10.50 -28.28 24.42
CA LYS A 111 -11.81 -28.83 24.03
C LYS A 111 -12.83 -27.73 23.75
N ASP A 112 -12.75 -26.61 24.47
CA ASP A 112 -13.60 -25.44 24.22
C ASP A 112 -13.35 -24.86 22.82
N ILE A 113 -12.08 -24.84 22.40
CA ILE A 113 -11.67 -24.39 21.06
C ILE A 113 -12.07 -25.39 19.97
N GLU A 114 -11.90 -26.70 20.21
CA GLU A 114 -12.36 -27.76 19.30
C GLU A 114 -13.87 -27.68 19.07
N THR A 115 -14.64 -27.47 20.14
CA THR A 115 -16.09 -27.31 20.04
C THR A 115 -16.47 -26.09 19.20
N ALA A 116 -15.75 -24.97 19.39
CA ALA A 116 -15.96 -23.77 18.58
C ALA A 116 -15.60 -23.97 17.09
N LEU A 117 -14.51 -24.70 16.81
CA LEU A 117 -14.08 -25.09 15.46
C LEU A 117 -15.12 -26.00 14.79
N ASP A 118 -15.59 -27.04 15.47
CA ASP A 118 -16.60 -27.99 14.97
C ASP A 118 -17.92 -27.29 14.65
N ASN A 119 -18.37 -26.39 15.53
CA ASN A 119 -19.56 -25.59 15.30
C ASN A 119 -19.39 -24.65 14.10
N ASN A 120 -18.20 -24.13 13.87
CA ASN A 120 -17.92 -23.30 12.69
C ASN A 120 -17.96 -24.11 11.39
N CYS A 121 -17.33 -25.30 11.39
CA CYS A 121 -17.38 -26.24 10.27
C CYS A 121 -18.83 -26.65 9.91
N LYS A 122 -19.68 -26.83 10.92
CA LYS A 122 -21.12 -27.13 10.76
C LYS A 122 -21.97 -25.90 10.40
N ARG A 123 -21.38 -24.70 10.31
CA ARG A 123 -22.06 -23.39 10.16
C ARG A 123 -23.12 -23.10 11.25
N THR A 124 -22.99 -23.73 12.41
CA THR A 124 -23.86 -23.55 13.57
C THR A 124 -23.22 -22.67 14.65
N TYR A 125 -22.03 -22.12 14.39
CA TYR A 125 -21.36 -21.22 15.32
C TYR A 125 -22.17 -19.93 15.53
N ASN A 126 -22.70 -19.77 16.73
CA ASN A 126 -23.22 -18.51 17.23
C ASN A 126 -22.15 -17.89 18.14
N SER A 127 -21.83 -16.60 17.96
CA SER A 127 -20.91 -15.89 18.86
C SER A 127 -21.33 -16.00 20.33
N GLU A 128 -22.61 -16.19 20.64
CA GLU A 128 -23.08 -16.34 22.02
C GLU A 128 -22.67 -17.67 22.70
N SER A 129 -22.06 -18.60 21.98
CA SER A 129 -21.80 -19.96 22.47
C SER A 129 -20.57 -20.13 23.39
N ASN A 130 -19.64 -19.17 23.41
CA ASN A 130 -18.48 -19.22 24.32
C ASN A 130 -17.97 -17.82 24.68
N ASP A 131 -18.46 -17.27 25.79
CA ASP A 131 -18.16 -15.92 26.26
C ASP A 131 -16.67 -15.72 26.59
N ALA A 132 -16.04 -16.70 27.24
CA ALA A 132 -14.61 -16.66 27.57
C ALA A 132 -13.73 -16.58 26.32
N LEU A 133 -14.07 -17.36 25.27
CA LEU A 133 -13.37 -17.32 23.98
C LEU A 133 -13.55 -15.96 23.30
N ASN A 134 -14.75 -15.38 23.33
CA ASN A 134 -14.98 -14.05 22.76
C ASN A 134 -14.17 -12.98 23.49
N LYS A 135 -14.13 -13.04 24.83
CA LYS A 135 -13.30 -12.15 25.65
C LYS A 135 -11.84 -12.26 25.25
N LEU A 136 -11.30 -13.48 25.12
CA LEU A 136 -9.94 -13.72 24.64
C LEU A 136 -9.69 -13.10 23.26
N LEU A 137 -10.56 -13.39 22.28
CA LEU A 137 -10.44 -12.84 20.92
C LEU A 137 -10.55 -11.31 20.90
N GLN A 138 -11.37 -10.73 21.77
CA GLN A 138 -11.53 -9.28 21.89
C GLN A 138 -10.27 -8.63 22.47
N HIS A 139 -9.62 -9.24 23.45
CA HIS A 139 -8.34 -8.73 23.97
C HIS A 139 -7.21 -8.83 22.94
N ILE A 140 -7.15 -9.93 22.18
CA ILE A 140 -6.21 -10.09 21.06
C ILE A 140 -6.41 -8.97 20.03
N LYS A 141 -7.66 -8.72 19.61
CA LYS A 141 -8.02 -7.63 18.70
C LYS A 141 -7.61 -6.26 19.27
N THR A 142 -7.79 -6.04 20.57
CA THR A 142 -7.47 -4.78 21.24
C THR A 142 -5.96 -4.49 21.23
N ILE A 143 -5.12 -5.51 21.50
CA ILE A 143 -3.66 -5.38 21.39
C ILE A 143 -3.27 -5.15 19.93
N GLY A 144 -3.73 -6.03 19.04
CA GLY A 144 -3.38 -5.97 17.63
C GLY A 144 -3.76 -4.64 16.98
N GLY A 145 -4.90 -4.06 17.35
CA GLY A 145 -5.35 -2.75 16.85
C GLY A 145 -4.37 -1.60 17.13
N ARG A 146 -3.40 -1.79 18.03
CA ARG A 146 -2.37 -0.81 18.38
C ARG A 146 -0.98 -1.16 17.83
N VAL A 147 -0.81 -2.34 17.23
CA VAL A 147 0.46 -2.77 16.64
C VAL A 147 0.47 -2.42 15.15
N MET A 148 1.48 -1.66 14.76
CA MET A 148 1.70 -1.22 13.38
C MET A 148 1.77 -2.41 12.41
N GLY A 149 1.08 -2.30 11.28
CA GLY A 149 1.07 -3.32 10.23
C GLY A 149 0.27 -4.58 10.57
N SER A 150 -0.42 -4.65 11.70
CA SER A 150 -1.27 -5.81 12.01
C SER A 150 -2.57 -5.78 11.20
N ALA A 151 -3.18 -6.94 10.98
CA ALA A 151 -4.50 -7.02 10.38
C ALA A 151 -5.57 -6.24 11.17
N TYR A 152 -5.41 -6.18 12.50
CA TYR A 152 -6.36 -5.51 13.39
C TYR A 152 -6.23 -3.99 13.34
N SER A 153 -5.04 -3.42 13.15
CA SER A 153 -4.86 -1.97 13.07
C SER A 153 -5.55 -1.39 11.83
N ARG A 154 -5.57 -2.15 10.73
CA ARG A 154 -6.29 -1.78 9.49
C ARG A 154 -7.80 -1.72 9.68
N THR A 155 -8.38 -2.47 10.63
CA THR A 155 -9.83 -2.43 10.90
C THR A 155 -10.30 -1.02 11.31
N ALA A 156 -9.44 -0.21 11.92
CA ALA A 156 -9.76 1.19 12.24
C ALA A 156 -9.99 2.05 11.00
N LEU A 157 -9.35 1.74 9.86
CA LEU A 157 -9.57 2.46 8.60
C LEU A 157 -11.01 2.30 8.12
N ARG A 158 -11.62 1.12 8.32
CA ARG A 158 -13.03 0.88 7.98
C ARG A 158 -13.95 1.82 8.75
N THR A 159 -13.73 1.98 10.05
CA THR A 159 -14.53 2.90 10.89
C THR A 159 -14.38 4.34 10.42
N ARG A 160 -13.18 4.75 9.98
CA ARG A 160 -12.95 6.10 9.43
C ARG A 160 -13.67 6.31 8.11
N ILE A 161 -13.62 5.34 7.21
CA ILE A 161 -14.36 5.39 5.94
C ILE A 161 -15.87 5.50 6.20
N HIS A 162 -16.42 4.71 7.14
CA HIS A 162 -17.83 4.81 7.50
C HIS A 162 -18.18 6.18 8.11
N ALA A 163 -17.32 6.73 8.96
CA ALA A 163 -17.52 8.07 9.52
C ALA A 163 -17.53 9.15 8.42
N LEU A 164 -16.66 9.01 7.42
CA LEU A 164 -16.62 9.91 6.28
C LEU A 164 -17.88 9.76 5.40
N ILE A 165 -18.35 8.52 5.16
CA ILE A 165 -19.62 8.28 4.46
C ILE A 165 -20.80 8.93 5.19
N TYR A 166 -20.83 8.81 6.53
CA TYR A 166 -21.88 9.42 7.34
C TYR A 166 -21.86 10.95 7.25
N ASN A 167 -20.66 11.55 7.20
CA ASN A 167 -20.49 13.00 7.19
C ASN A 167 -20.60 13.63 5.79
N GLN A 168 -20.11 12.95 4.75
CA GLN A 168 -19.98 13.47 3.38
C GLN A 168 -20.96 12.84 2.39
N GLY A 169 -21.73 11.82 2.79
CA GLY A 169 -22.58 11.05 1.90
C GLY A 169 -21.82 9.92 1.20
N LEU A 170 -22.35 9.40 0.10
CA LEU A 170 -21.68 8.33 -0.64
C LEU A 170 -20.54 8.89 -1.51
N PRO A 171 -19.41 8.18 -1.63
CA PRO A 171 -18.35 8.58 -2.55
C PRO A 171 -18.86 8.52 -4.00
N SER A 172 -18.36 9.42 -4.84
CA SER A 172 -18.73 9.57 -6.25
C SER A 172 -17.81 8.80 -7.18
N ILE A 173 -16.53 8.63 -6.84
CA ILE A 173 -15.54 7.91 -7.67
C ILE A 173 -14.76 6.90 -6.83
N PHE A 174 -14.58 5.70 -7.40
CA PHE A 174 -13.59 4.73 -6.97
C PHE A 174 -12.43 4.73 -7.95
N LEU A 175 -11.21 4.85 -7.44
CA LEU A 175 -9.99 4.88 -8.23
C LEU A 175 -8.97 3.91 -7.65
N THR A 176 -8.36 3.10 -8.51
CA THR A 176 -7.21 2.26 -8.14
C THR A 176 -5.97 2.74 -8.89
N LEU A 177 -4.91 3.08 -8.14
CA LEU A 177 -3.60 3.47 -8.67
C LEU A 177 -2.58 2.36 -8.38
N ASN A 178 -1.92 1.87 -9.42
CA ASN A 178 -0.91 0.81 -9.29
C ASN A 178 0.42 1.24 -9.92
N PRO A 179 1.21 2.12 -9.27
CA PRO A 179 2.48 2.60 -9.81
C PRO A 179 3.40 1.49 -10.33
N ALA A 180 4.00 1.69 -11.50
CA ALA A 180 4.94 0.73 -12.09
C ALA A 180 6.35 0.86 -11.50
N ASP A 181 6.54 0.42 -10.25
CA ASP A 181 7.84 0.44 -9.57
C ASP A 181 9.01 -0.13 -10.41
N ILE A 182 8.86 -1.33 -10.96
CA ILE A 182 9.90 -1.99 -11.78
C ILE A 182 10.24 -1.21 -13.05
N HIS A 183 9.29 -0.49 -13.63
CA HIS A 183 9.48 0.24 -14.88
C HIS A 183 9.68 1.74 -14.67
N SER A 184 9.67 2.23 -13.43
CA SER A 184 9.78 3.66 -13.16
C SER A 184 11.23 4.12 -13.08
N PRO A 185 11.67 5.06 -13.94
CA PRO A 185 13.00 5.66 -13.82
C PRO A 185 13.19 6.40 -12.50
N VAL A 186 12.11 6.96 -11.93
CA VAL A 186 12.15 7.63 -10.62
C VAL A 186 12.42 6.63 -9.49
N ALA A 187 11.82 5.43 -9.56
CA ALA A 187 12.09 4.37 -8.60
C ALA A 187 13.54 3.89 -8.68
N LEU A 188 14.08 3.70 -9.89
CA LEU A 188 15.49 3.35 -10.11
C LEU A 188 16.43 4.45 -9.61
N TYR A 189 16.09 5.72 -9.84
CA TYR A 189 16.85 6.86 -9.34
C TYR A 189 16.90 6.85 -7.80
N PHE A 190 15.77 6.63 -7.13
CA PHE A 190 15.75 6.49 -5.67
C PHE A 190 16.54 5.27 -5.18
N ALA A 191 16.58 4.18 -5.95
CA ALA A 191 17.42 3.01 -5.68
C ALA A 191 18.92 3.27 -5.94
N GLY A 192 19.30 4.48 -6.38
CA GLY A 192 20.68 4.88 -6.56
C GLY A 192 21.26 4.60 -7.94
N VAL A 193 20.43 4.22 -8.92
CA VAL A 193 20.86 4.14 -10.31
C VAL A 193 21.13 5.56 -10.80
N LYS A 194 22.32 5.78 -11.37
CA LYS A 194 22.73 7.09 -11.91
C LYS A 194 21.97 7.38 -13.20
N LEU A 195 20.80 8.01 -13.08
CA LEU A 195 19.96 8.42 -14.19
C LEU A 195 19.87 9.94 -14.24
N ASN A 196 19.95 10.49 -15.45
CA ASN A 196 19.52 11.86 -15.71
C ASN A 196 18.02 11.82 -16.04
N LEU A 197 17.16 12.21 -15.09
CA LEU A 197 15.71 12.12 -15.27
C LEU A 197 15.18 13.03 -16.39
N ASP A 198 15.90 14.10 -16.72
CA ASP A 198 15.53 15.02 -17.80
C ASP A 198 15.97 14.51 -19.19
N ASN A 199 16.91 13.56 -19.23
CA ASN A 199 17.48 13.03 -20.47
C ASN A 199 17.91 11.56 -20.32
N ILE A 200 16.91 10.70 -20.14
CA ILE A 200 17.11 9.25 -19.97
C ILE A 200 17.51 8.64 -21.32
N GLN A 201 18.68 8.00 -21.36
CA GLN A 201 19.11 7.22 -22.52
C GLN A 201 18.58 5.78 -22.41
N ASN A 202 18.17 5.19 -23.54
CA ASN A 202 17.59 3.85 -23.57
C ASN A 202 18.54 2.78 -23.02
N GLU A 203 19.84 2.94 -23.26
CA GLU A 203 20.89 2.03 -22.82
C GLU A 203 21.02 2.01 -21.28
N GLN A 204 20.58 3.07 -20.59
CA GLN A 204 20.63 3.16 -19.12
C GLN A 204 19.48 2.42 -18.44
N LEU A 205 18.40 2.10 -19.16
CA LEU A 205 17.18 1.56 -18.57
C LEU A 205 17.27 0.07 -18.23
N MET A 206 18.36 -0.61 -18.63
CA MET A 206 18.59 -2.05 -18.40
C MET A 206 17.42 -2.92 -18.91
N ASP A 207 17.50 -4.24 -18.75
CA ASP A 207 16.34 -5.11 -19.01
C ASP A 207 15.38 -5.16 -17.81
N THR A 208 14.18 -5.72 -18.02
CA THR A 208 13.14 -5.84 -16.99
C THR A 208 13.58 -6.65 -15.78
N TYR A 209 14.36 -7.71 -15.98
CA TYR A 209 14.82 -8.57 -14.89
C TYR A 209 15.79 -7.81 -13.99
N LYS A 210 16.76 -7.11 -14.58
CA LYS A 210 17.75 -6.32 -13.85
C LYS A 210 17.09 -5.19 -13.06
N ARG A 211 16.10 -4.50 -13.65
CA ARG A 211 15.31 -3.50 -12.91
C ARG A 211 14.57 -4.11 -11.73
N ALA A 212 13.92 -5.26 -11.92
CA ALA A 212 13.20 -5.94 -10.84
C ALA A 212 14.14 -6.36 -9.69
N GLU A 213 15.34 -6.85 -10.01
CA GLU A 213 16.38 -7.19 -9.02
C GLU A 213 16.80 -5.95 -8.20
N ILE A 214 17.04 -4.82 -8.88
CA ILE A 214 17.39 -3.55 -8.21
C ILE A 214 16.26 -3.10 -7.28
N ILE A 215 15.01 -3.05 -7.76
CA ILE A 215 13.86 -2.62 -6.97
C ILE A 215 13.62 -3.53 -5.76
N ALA A 216 13.72 -4.85 -5.95
CA ALA A 216 13.59 -5.82 -4.86
C ALA A 216 14.68 -5.64 -3.77
N SER A 217 15.88 -5.22 -4.18
CA SER A 217 17.02 -4.99 -3.27
C SER A 217 16.96 -3.64 -2.54
N HIS A 218 16.06 -2.72 -2.94
CA HIS A 218 15.94 -1.36 -2.39
C HIS A 218 14.50 -1.07 -1.94
N PRO A 219 14.01 -1.73 -0.87
CA PRO A 219 12.63 -1.57 -0.42
C PRO A 219 12.33 -0.18 0.14
N VAL A 220 13.31 0.53 0.74
CA VAL A 220 13.09 1.88 1.27
C VAL A 220 12.99 2.89 0.12
N ALA A 221 13.85 2.77 -0.89
CA ALA A 221 13.73 3.55 -2.13
C ALA A 221 12.37 3.34 -2.82
N THR A 222 11.91 2.09 -2.91
CA THR A 222 10.64 1.74 -3.55
C THR A 222 9.44 2.29 -2.78
N ALA A 223 9.46 2.20 -1.45
CA ALA A 223 8.42 2.78 -0.60
C ALA A 223 8.37 4.31 -0.73
N LYS A 224 9.56 4.95 -0.82
CA LYS A 224 9.68 6.40 -1.05
C LYS A 224 9.12 6.80 -2.41
N PHE A 225 9.42 6.06 -3.47
CA PHE A 225 8.85 6.28 -4.80
C PHE A 225 7.32 6.27 -4.75
N PHE A 226 6.75 5.21 -4.18
CA PHE A 226 5.30 5.09 -4.06
C PHE A 226 4.69 6.29 -3.30
N HIS A 227 5.24 6.62 -2.13
CA HIS A 227 4.73 7.73 -1.33
C HIS A 227 4.82 9.07 -2.06
N VAL A 228 5.97 9.39 -2.67
CA VAL A 228 6.15 10.65 -3.41
C VAL A 228 5.20 10.73 -4.60
N LEU A 229 5.07 9.67 -5.39
CA LEU A 229 4.18 9.67 -6.55
C LEU A 229 2.71 9.84 -6.14
N ILE A 230 2.25 9.07 -5.16
CA ILE A 230 0.86 9.12 -4.70
C ILE A 230 0.52 10.49 -4.11
N THR A 231 1.37 11.06 -3.26
CA THR A 231 1.15 12.39 -2.69
C THR A 231 1.05 13.45 -3.79
N ASN A 232 1.93 13.40 -4.81
CA ASN A 232 1.85 14.33 -5.94
C ASN A 232 0.57 14.15 -6.76
N ILE A 233 0.14 12.92 -7.05
CA ILE A 233 -1.13 12.68 -7.77
C ILE A 233 -2.31 13.23 -6.97
N LEU A 234 -2.35 13.00 -5.65
CA LEU A 234 -3.42 13.49 -4.79
C LEU A 234 -3.45 15.01 -4.74
N ASP A 235 -2.31 15.66 -4.49
CA ASP A 235 -2.24 17.12 -4.30
C ASP A 235 -2.42 17.89 -5.61
N THR A 236 -1.78 17.44 -6.69
CA THR A 236 -1.75 18.20 -7.96
C THR A 236 -2.90 17.85 -8.89
N MET A 237 -3.36 16.59 -8.90
CA MET A 237 -4.36 16.14 -9.87
C MET A 237 -5.72 15.98 -9.23
N ILE A 238 -5.82 15.24 -8.11
CA ILE A 238 -7.12 14.98 -7.47
C ILE A 238 -7.65 16.26 -6.82
N ILE A 239 -6.88 16.90 -5.92
CA ILE A 239 -7.24 18.20 -5.34
C ILE A 239 -7.24 19.29 -6.42
N GLY A 240 -6.33 19.21 -7.39
CA GLY A 240 -6.28 20.14 -8.53
C GLY A 240 -7.48 20.05 -9.49
N GLY A 241 -8.36 19.07 -9.32
CA GLY A 241 -9.65 19.02 -10.00
C GLY A 241 -9.66 18.30 -11.34
N VAL A 242 -8.71 17.38 -11.61
CA VAL A 242 -8.68 16.59 -12.86
C VAL A 242 -9.94 15.74 -13.05
N LEU A 243 -10.65 15.44 -11.96
CA LEU A 243 -11.93 14.72 -11.96
C LEU A 243 -13.11 15.64 -11.66
N GLY A 244 -12.91 16.96 -11.65
CA GLY A 244 -13.83 17.96 -11.11
C GLY A 244 -13.54 18.32 -9.64
N PRO A 245 -14.27 19.29 -9.06
CA PRO A 245 -14.05 19.75 -7.69
C PRO A 245 -14.20 18.61 -6.68
N VAL A 246 -13.25 18.48 -5.76
CA VAL A 246 -13.21 17.41 -4.75
C VAL A 246 -13.45 17.97 -3.35
N LYS A 247 -14.45 17.40 -2.66
CA LYS A 247 -14.78 17.73 -1.26
C LYS A 247 -14.00 16.87 -0.27
N ALA A 248 -13.82 15.58 -0.59
CA ALA A 248 -13.08 14.66 0.27
C ALA A 248 -12.46 13.50 -0.50
N TYR A 249 -11.42 12.88 0.05
CA TYR A 249 -10.99 11.55 -0.37
C TYR A 249 -10.51 10.70 0.81
N PHE A 250 -10.53 9.38 0.59
CA PHE A 250 -9.94 8.40 1.48
C PHE A 250 -9.29 7.28 0.68
N GLY A 251 -7.96 7.20 0.73
CA GLY A 251 -7.13 6.22 0.04
C GLY A 251 -6.58 5.19 1.02
N THR A 252 -6.56 3.92 0.66
CA THR A 252 -5.97 2.82 1.44
C THR A 252 -4.86 2.14 0.68
N VAL A 253 -3.73 1.90 1.34
CA VAL A 253 -2.57 1.24 0.74
C VAL A 253 -2.67 -0.27 0.97
N GLU A 254 -2.46 -1.05 -0.09
CA GLU A 254 -2.39 -2.51 -0.06
C GLU A 254 -1.12 -2.98 -0.82
N SER A 255 -0.58 -4.14 -0.46
CA SER A 255 0.45 -4.80 -1.27
C SER A 255 -0.16 -5.84 -2.18
N GLN A 256 0.33 -5.88 -3.40
CA GLN A 256 0.01 -6.93 -4.36
C GLN A 256 0.72 -8.24 -4.00
N GLY A 257 0.29 -9.34 -4.61
CA GLY A 257 0.94 -10.65 -4.45
C GLY A 257 2.42 -10.68 -4.89
N ARG A 258 2.90 -9.66 -5.60
CA ARG A 258 4.30 -9.46 -5.98
C ARG A 258 5.08 -8.52 -5.07
N GLY A 259 4.46 -8.00 -3.99
CA GLY A 259 5.09 -7.13 -3.00
C GLY A 259 5.00 -5.61 -3.27
N SER A 260 4.58 -5.20 -4.47
CA SER A 260 4.41 -3.79 -4.86
C SER A 260 3.20 -3.15 -4.19
N LEU A 261 3.29 -1.85 -3.85
CA LEU A 261 2.18 -1.11 -3.23
C LEU A 261 1.22 -0.56 -4.29
N HIS A 262 -0.08 -0.55 -3.97
CA HIS A 262 -1.12 0.13 -4.74
C HIS A 262 -2.10 0.86 -3.82
N LEU A 263 -2.79 1.86 -4.37
CA LEU A 263 -3.76 2.69 -3.65
C LEU A 263 -5.17 2.41 -4.15
N HIS A 264 -6.10 2.15 -3.23
CA HIS A 264 -7.53 2.19 -3.48
C HIS A 264 -8.11 3.47 -2.89
N LEU A 265 -8.65 4.34 -3.73
CA LEU A 265 -9.09 5.68 -3.40
C LEU A 265 -10.61 5.82 -3.58
N LEU A 266 -11.27 6.29 -2.53
CA LEU A 266 -12.61 6.84 -2.57
C LEU A 266 -12.53 8.35 -2.71
N ILE A 267 -13.32 8.93 -3.61
CA ILE A 267 -13.38 10.37 -3.83
C ILE A 267 -14.84 10.84 -3.75
N TRP A 268 -15.06 11.89 -2.98
CA TRP A 268 -16.30 12.66 -2.92
C TRP A 268 -16.11 13.92 -3.75
N LEU A 269 -16.82 13.99 -4.86
CA LEU A 269 -16.90 15.22 -5.63
C LEU A 269 -17.71 16.25 -4.86
N ASP A 270 -17.46 17.52 -5.11
CA ASP A 270 -18.20 18.62 -4.49
C ASP A 270 -19.55 18.81 -5.17
N HIS A 271 -20.42 17.81 -4.99
CA HIS A 271 -21.84 17.89 -5.28
C HIS A 271 -22.62 17.57 -4.00
N ASP A 272 -23.58 18.42 -3.64
CA ASP A 272 -24.43 18.18 -2.46
C ASP A 272 -25.65 17.29 -2.76
N MET A 273 -25.66 16.65 -3.94
CA MET A 273 -26.77 15.79 -4.39
C MET A 273 -26.79 14.46 -3.62
N LYS A 274 -27.94 14.15 -3.00
CA LYS A 274 -28.22 12.87 -2.33
C LYS A 274 -28.77 11.85 -3.35
N PRO A 275 -28.76 10.54 -3.04
CA PRO A 275 -29.31 9.52 -3.93
C PRO A 275 -30.76 9.78 -4.38
N GLY A 276 -31.59 10.42 -3.55
CA GLY A 276 -32.95 10.85 -3.91
C GLY A 276 -32.96 11.94 -4.99
N ASP A 277 -32.23 13.03 -4.74
CA ASP A 277 -32.08 14.16 -5.67
C ASP A 277 -31.56 13.69 -7.04
N MET A 278 -30.65 12.71 -7.04
CA MET A 278 -30.12 12.11 -8.27
C MET A 278 -31.20 11.37 -9.06
N LYS A 279 -32.04 10.58 -8.39
CA LYS A 279 -33.11 9.82 -9.05
C LYS A 279 -34.11 10.76 -9.75
N GLU A 280 -34.39 11.90 -9.15
CA GLU A 280 -35.23 12.94 -9.74
C GLU A 280 -34.52 13.65 -10.90
N LYS A 281 -33.26 14.04 -10.74
CA LYS A 281 -32.49 14.73 -11.79
C LYS A 281 -32.23 13.89 -13.04
N ILE A 282 -32.11 12.58 -12.92
CA ILE A 282 -31.97 11.68 -14.07
C ILE A 282 -33.20 11.72 -14.99
N GLN A 283 -34.37 12.11 -14.50
CA GLN A 283 -35.55 12.31 -15.35
C GLN A 283 -35.34 13.47 -16.35
N ASP A 284 -34.55 14.47 -15.97
CA ASP A 284 -34.18 15.57 -16.86
C ASP A 284 -33.17 15.10 -17.92
N VAL A 285 -33.58 15.20 -19.19
CA VAL A 285 -32.74 14.86 -20.36
C VAL A 285 -31.49 15.73 -20.41
N ASN A 286 -31.60 17.03 -20.12
CA ASN A 286 -30.47 17.95 -20.16
C ASN A 286 -29.42 17.60 -19.09
N PHE A 287 -29.87 17.23 -17.89
CA PHE A 287 -28.99 16.75 -16.85
C PHE A 287 -28.28 15.46 -17.27
N ARG A 288 -29.00 14.47 -17.82
CA ARG A 288 -28.40 13.21 -18.30
C ARG A 288 -27.33 13.44 -19.37
N GLU A 289 -27.60 14.31 -20.34
CA GLU A 289 -26.65 14.62 -21.40
C GLU A 289 -25.38 15.29 -20.85
N LYS A 290 -25.51 16.22 -19.89
CA LYS A 290 -24.36 16.84 -19.22
C LYS A 290 -23.57 15.85 -18.37
N LEU A 291 -24.25 14.99 -17.62
CA LEU A 291 -23.61 13.95 -16.81
C LEU A 291 -22.86 12.96 -17.70
N LYS A 292 -23.48 12.52 -18.80
CA LYS A 292 -22.83 11.65 -19.79
C LYS A 292 -21.57 12.29 -20.34
N ALA A 293 -21.64 13.54 -20.80
CA ALA A 293 -20.48 14.26 -21.32
C ALA A 293 -19.35 14.39 -20.29
N TYR A 294 -19.69 14.69 -19.04
CA TYR A 294 -18.71 14.72 -17.94
C TYR A 294 -18.06 13.34 -17.71
N LEU A 295 -18.85 12.26 -17.68
CA LEU A 295 -18.30 10.92 -17.48
C LEU A 295 -17.44 10.46 -18.65
N GLU A 296 -17.80 10.80 -19.88
CA GLU A 296 -16.98 10.53 -21.06
C GLU A 296 -15.66 11.30 -21.03
N ASP A 297 -15.62 12.48 -20.42
CA ASP A 297 -14.38 13.25 -20.23
C ASP A 297 -13.45 12.57 -19.22
N ILE A 298 -13.97 12.19 -18.04
CA ILE A 298 -13.12 11.69 -16.95
C ILE A 298 -12.85 10.17 -16.98
N ILE A 299 -13.69 9.38 -17.67
CA ILE A 299 -13.60 7.91 -17.73
C ILE A 299 -13.61 7.45 -19.19
N LYS A 300 -12.50 6.85 -19.60
CA LYS A 300 -12.31 6.22 -20.90
C LYS A 300 -12.34 4.70 -20.75
N GLU A 301 -13.02 4.02 -21.66
CA GLU A 301 -13.04 2.54 -21.72
C GLU A 301 -12.59 1.99 -23.09
N ASP A 302 -12.23 2.88 -24.01
CA ASP A 302 -11.62 2.54 -25.29
C ASP A 302 -10.62 3.62 -25.74
N LEU A 303 -10.03 3.41 -26.92
CA LEU A 303 -9.01 4.29 -27.50
C LEU A 303 -9.50 5.02 -28.75
N ASP A 304 -10.78 4.99 -29.09
CA ASP A 304 -11.25 5.50 -30.39
C ASP A 304 -11.03 7.00 -30.54
N GLU A 305 -11.19 7.77 -29.46
CA GLU A 305 -10.92 9.22 -29.43
C GLU A 305 -9.43 9.57 -29.57
N PHE A 306 -8.54 8.57 -29.40
CA PHE A 306 -7.09 8.73 -29.54
C PHE A 306 -6.61 8.33 -30.94
N LYS A 307 -7.46 7.71 -31.76
CA LYS A 307 -7.17 7.28 -33.13
C LYS A 307 -7.42 8.42 -34.12
N ASP A 308 -6.60 9.46 -34.08
CA ASP A 308 -6.56 10.46 -35.16
C ASP A 308 -6.00 9.81 -36.44
N LYS A 309 -6.79 9.79 -37.53
CA LYS A 309 -6.41 9.20 -38.84
C LYS A 309 -5.11 9.79 -39.43
N GLN A 310 -4.72 11.01 -39.07
CA GLN A 310 -3.51 11.68 -39.59
C GLN A 310 -2.22 11.39 -38.78
N VAL A 311 -2.32 10.91 -37.54
CA VAL A 311 -1.14 10.67 -36.69
C VAL A 311 -0.57 9.27 -36.92
N PHE A 312 -1.43 8.29 -37.21
CA PHE A 312 -1.02 6.90 -37.47
C PHE A 312 -0.46 6.67 -38.89
N GLU A 313 -0.74 7.54 -39.86
CA GLU A 313 -0.13 7.44 -41.21
C GLU A 313 1.31 7.96 -41.25
N ASN A 314 1.71 8.84 -40.32
CA ASN A 314 3.07 9.38 -40.22
C ASN A 314 3.96 8.63 -39.21
N LEU A 315 3.40 7.73 -38.42
CA LEU A 315 4.12 6.82 -37.52
C LEU A 315 3.95 5.41 -38.09
N ASN A 316 4.96 4.87 -38.76
CA ASN A 316 5.04 3.46 -39.13
C ASN A 316 5.10 2.59 -37.85
N VAL A 317 3.98 2.46 -37.14
CA VAL A 317 3.83 1.55 -35.99
C VAL A 317 3.56 0.16 -36.55
N PRO A 318 4.45 -0.84 -36.32
CA PRO A 318 4.22 -2.19 -36.81
C PRO A 318 2.97 -2.79 -36.18
N ARG A 319 2.07 -3.32 -37.01
CA ARG A 319 0.91 -4.12 -36.58
C ARG A 319 1.34 -5.55 -36.19
N SER A 320 2.23 -5.68 -35.21
CA SER A 320 2.49 -6.92 -34.48
C SER A 320 3.65 -6.69 -33.52
N PHE A 321 3.36 -6.44 -32.25
CA PHE A 321 4.34 -6.67 -31.20
C PHE A 321 4.11 -8.09 -30.69
N ASP A 322 4.91 -9.03 -31.16
CA ASP A 322 5.12 -10.26 -30.41
C ASP A 322 5.78 -9.87 -29.09
N THR A 323 4.97 -9.85 -28.03
CA THR A 323 5.46 -9.66 -26.66
C THR A 323 6.55 -10.69 -26.36
N PRO A 324 7.73 -10.30 -25.85
CA PRO A 324 8.62 -11.24 -25.22
C PRO A 324 7.86 -11.97 -24.10
N PRO A 325 8.06 -13.28 -23.90
CA PRO A 325 7.35 -14.01 -22.85
C PRO A 325 7.64 -13.35 -21.51
N ARG A 326 6.60 -12.85 -20.82
CA ARG A 326 6.69 -12.56 -19.39
C ARG A 326 7.07 -13.88 -18.73
N LEU A 327 8.20 -13.92 -18.03
CA LEU A 327 8.55 -15.05 -17.18
C LEU A 327 7.34 -15.38 -16.31
N SER A 328 6.90 -16.64 -16.34
CA SER A 328 5.78 -17.10 -15.53
C SER A 328 6.05 -16.77 -14.05
N GLN A 329 5.01 -16.55 -13.24
CA GLN A 329 5.17 -16.33 -11.80
C GLN A 329 6.10 -17.38 -11.16
N GLY A 330 6.03 -18.63 -11.61
CA GLY A 330 6.92 -19.72 -11.19
C GLY A 330 8.40 -19.48 -11.46
N ASN A 331 8.77 -18.85 -12.58
CA ASN A 331 10.18 -18.57 -12.92
C ASN A 331 10.77 -17.41 -12.10
N ILE A 332 9.95 -16.44 -11.69
CA ILE A 332 10.37 -15.36 -10.79
C ILE A 332 10.58 -15.90 -9.37
N TYR A 333 9.68 -16.77 -8.88
CA TYR A 333 9.86 -17.46 -7.59
C TYR A 333 10.99 -18.48 -7.61
N ALA A 334 11.27 -19.13 -8.75
CA ALA A 334 12.43 -20.00 -8.92
C ALA A 334 13.73 -19.19 -8.87
N ALA A 335 13.81 -18.04 -9.54
CA ALA A 335 14.97 -17.14 -9.49
C ALA A 335 15.25 -16.60 -8.07
N LEU A 336 14.20 -16.30 -7.30
CA LEU A 336 14.30 -15.91 -5.89
C LEU A 336 14.68 -17.07 -4.94
N ARG A 337 14.42 -18.33 -5.35
CA ARG A 337 14.84 -19.54 -4.61
C ARG A 337 16.24 -20.05 -5.00
N THR A 338 16.74 -19.69 -6.17
CA THR A 338 18.09 -20.05 -6.64
C THR A 338 19.19 -19.10 -6.15
N ILE A 339 18.88 -18.15 -5.25
CA ILE A 339 19.91 -17.54 -4.42
C ILE A 339 20.43 -18.66 -3.51
N ASP A 340 21.49 -19.31 -3.98
CA ASP A 340 22.20 -20.33 -3.23
C ASP A 340 22.81 -19.69 -1.97
N LEU A 341 22.16 -19.95 -0.84
CA LEU A 341 22.58 -19.50 0.49
C LEU A 341 23.88 -20.17 0.95
N THR A 342 24.47 -21.10 0.18
CA THR A 342 25.67 -21.84 0.57
C THR A 342 26.97 -21.33 -0.08
N GLY A 343 26.91 -20.57 -1.18
CA GLY A 343 28.09 -20.20 -1.98
C GLY A 343 28.81 -18.88 -1.64
N LEU A 344 28.33 -18.10 -0.67
CA LEU A 344 28.81 -16.72 -0.44
C LEU A 344 29.99 -16.59 0.55
N ALA A 345 30.65 -17.71 0.89
CA ALA A 345 31.82 -17.71 1.76
C ALA A 345 33.16 -17.47 1.01
N GLU A 346 33.21 -17.56 -0.32
CA GLU A 346 34.50 -17.67 -1.03
C GLU A 346 35.03 -16.39 -1.71
N ASN A 347 34.25 -15.31 -1.81
CA ASN A 347 34.68 -14.11 -2.57
C ASN A 347 35.00 -12.85 -1.74
N ILE A 348 35.26 -12.99 -0.43
CA ILE A 348 35.64 -11.83 0.43
C ILE A 348 37.12 -11.45 0.32
N ASN A 349 37.97 -12.26 -0.30
CA ASN A 349 39.40 -11.96 -0.43
C ASN A 349 39.76 -11.49 -1.84
N LYS A 350 39.63 -10.20 -2.13
CA LYS A 350 40.49 -9.39 -3.03
C LYS A 350 39.88 -8.01 -3.30
N SER A 351 40.25 -7.00 -2.50
CA SER A 351 40.77 -5.73 -3.03
C SER A 351 41.12 -4.79 -1.86
N PRO A 352 42.38 -4.31 -1.76
CA PRO A 352 42.77 -3.28 -0.80
C PRO A 352 42.63 -1.87 -1.39
N VAL A 353 42.66 -0.89 -0.48
CA VAL A 353 43.22 0.47 -0.60
C VAL A 353 42.24 1.58 -0.17
N TRP A 354 42.66 2.21 0.93
CA TRP A 354 42.17 3.43 1.56
C TRP A 354 42.91 4.68 1.02
N SER A 355 42.43 5.87 1.44
CA SER A 355 43.04 7.23 1.41
C SER A 355 42.46 8.14 0.29
N THR A 356 42.07 9.42 0.46
CA THR A 356 42.12 10.46 1.52
C THR A 356 41.10 11.57 1.12
N PRO A 357 40.65 12.49 2.01
CA PRO A 357 39.53 13.42 1.76
C PRO A 357 39.97 14.78 1.16
N ILE A 358 39.14 15.39 0.31
CA ILE A 358 39.34 16.78 -0.17
C ILE A 358 38.12 17.66 0.18
N LYS A 359 38.47 18.86 0.66
CA LYS A 359 37.67 19.89 1.32
C LYS A 359 36.73 20.67 0.39
N GLN A 360 35.73 21.26 1.04
CA GLN A 360 34.81 22.32 0.61
C GLN A 360 35.43 23.44 -0.25
N GLN A 361 34.65 23.95 -1.19
CA GLN A 361 34.56 25.40 -1.42
C GLN A 361 33.18 25.81 -1.94
N LEU A 362 32.70 26.92 -1.38
CA LEU A 362 31.41 27.57 -1.58
C LEU A 362 31.39 28.44 -2.86
N SER A 363 30.17 28.59 -3.38
CA SER A 363 29.52 29.48 -4.36
C SER A 363 30.20 30.82 -4.74
N PRO A 364 29.86 31.49 -5.89
CA PRO A 364 28.58 32.21 -5.99
C PRO A 364 27.89 32.32 -7.38
N SER A 365 26.59 32.60 -7.24
CA SER A 365 25.46 33.11 -8.03
C SER A 365 25.64 34.10 -9.23
N ILE A 366 24.66 34.02 -10.16
CA ILE A 366 23.91 35.09 -10.92
C ILE A 366 24.58 35.62 -12.24
N PRO A 367 23.88 36.14 -13.31
CA PRO A 367 22.43 36.44 -13.55
C PRO A 367 21.82 36.00 -14.92
N TYR A 368 20.48 36.16 -14.96
CA TYR A 368 19.56 36.37 -16.09
C TYR A 368 20.06 37.34 -17.19
N ALA A 369 19.73 37.04 -18.46
CA ALA A 369 19.55 38.05 -19.51
C ALA A 369 18.63 37.57 -20.66
N SER A 370 17.76 38.46 -21.11
CA SER A 370 17.04 38.49 -22.40
C SER A 370 16.58 39.95 -22.60
N PRO A 371 16.16 40.40 -23.80
CA PRO A 371 16.39 39.92 -25.18
C PRO A 371 16.95 41.06 -26.08
N LEU A 372 17.24 40.82 -27.38
CA LEU A 372 16.95 41.74 -28.51
C LEU A 372 17.44 41.24 -29.90
N LEU A 373 16.48 41.27 -30.82
CA LEU A 373 16.38 41.35 -32.29
C LEU A 373 17.57 41.35 -33.28
N ASN A 374 17.30 40.64 -34.39
CA ASN A 374 17.48 40.94 -35.83
C ASN A 374 18.84 40.83 -36.56
N LYS A 375 18.90 39.85 -37.46
CA LYS A 375 19.33 39.85 -38.90
C LYS A 375 19.34 38.37 -39.33
N SER A 376 18.94 37.90 -40.50
CA SER A 376 18.55 38.45 -41.80
C SER A 376 18.04 37.26 -42.63
N LEU A 377 17.07 37.48 -43.54
CA LEU A 377 16.56 36.47 -44.46
C LEU A 377 17.65 35.90 -45.38
N GLN A 378 17.78 34.58 -45.40
CA GLN A 378 18.25 33.80 -46.55
C GLN A 378 17.38 32.54 -46.65
N THR A 379 16.56 32.44 -47.69
CA THR A 379 16.12 31.16 -48.24
C THR A 379 17.31 30.58 -49.02
N PRO A 380 17.65 29.29 -48.86
CA PRO A 380 17.16 28.37 -49.88
C PRO A 380 16.97 26.90 -49.44
N THR A 381 16.38 26.16 -50.39
CA THR A 381 16.36 24.70 -50.61
C THR A 381 15.52 23.81 -49.69
N HIS A 382 14.47 23.25 -50.31
CA HIS A 382 13.81 22.02 -49.92
C HIS A 382 14.84 20.90 -49.67
N ASP A 383 15.10 20.62 -48.39
CA ASP A 383 15.58 19.32 -47.95
C ASP A 383 14.66 18.81 -46.85
N ARG A 384 13.97 17.71 -47.13
CA ARG A 384 13.20 16.97 -46.14
C ARG A 384 14.17 16.53 -45.02
N PRO A 385 13.90 16.78 -43.73
CA PRO A 385 14.70 16.19 -42.69
C PRO A 385 14.33 14.71 -42.55
N THR A 386 15.02 13.86 -43.31
CA THR A 386 15.01 12.39 -43.22
C THR A 386 15.66 11.87 -41.92
N SER A 387 15.86 12.72 -40.91
CA SER A 387 16.60 12.41 -39.68
C SER A 387 15.72 12.07 -38.46
N ILE A 388 14.39 12.19 -38.55
CA ILE A 388 13.46 11.83 -37.45
C ILE A 388 13.12 10.33 -37.47
N VAL A 389 13.16 9.70 -38.64
CA VAL A 389 12.72 8.31 -38.85
C VAL A 389 13.70 7.29 -38.26
N ASN A 390 14.99 7.60 -38.18
CA ASN A 390 16.00 6.66 -37.69
C ASN A 390 16.20 6.65 -36.16
N VAL A 391 15.56 7.55 -35.40
CA VAL A 391 15.72 7.58 -33.93
C VAL A 391 14.67 6.72 -33.21
N LEU A 392 13.56 6.39 -33.87
CA LEU A 392 12.44 5.63 -33.26
C LEU A 392 12.33 4.19 -33.76
N HIS A 393 13.04 3.82 -34.85
CA HIS A 393 12.94 2.50 -35.46
C HIS A 393 13.79 1.39 -34.79
N ASN A 394 14.56 1.70 -33.75
CA ASN A 394 15.37 0.72 -32.98
C ASN A 394 14.81 0.36 -31.59
N GLN A 395 13.60 0.79 -31.21
CA GLN A 395 13.09 0.68 -29.83
C GLN A 395 12.25 -0.58 -29.53
N SER A 396 12.66 -1.76 -30.00
CA SER A 396 11.84 -2.98 -29.90
C SER A 396 11.83 -3.71 -28.54
N ASN A 397 12.27 -3.13 -27.41
CA ASN A 397 12.33 -3.88 -26.13
C ASN A 397 12.07 -3.10 -24.82
N ILE A 398 11.65 -1.83 -24.84
CA ILE A 398 11.48 -1.03 -23.60
C ILE A 398 9.99 -0.77 -23.34
N ASN A 399 9.53 -1.06 -22.11
CA ASN A 399 8.16 -0.78 -21.69
C ASN A 399 7.92 0.75 -21.73
N PRO A 400 6.80 1.25 -22.32
CA PRO A 400 6.46 2.68 -22.32
C PRO A 400 6.51 3.32 -20.94
N ALA A 401 6.17 2.59 -19.87
CA ALA A 401 6.28 3.08 -18.49
C ALA A 401 7.69 3.57 -18.09
N CYS A 402 8.73 3.07 -18.76
CA CYS A 402 10.12 3.52 -18.57
C CYS A 402 10.44 4.85 -19.26
N LEU A 403 9.59 5.31 -20.17
CA LEU A 403 9.80 6.54 -20.91
C LEU A 403 9.27 7.76 -20.13
N PRO A 404 9.93 8.92 -20.24
CA PRO A 404 9.45 10.15 -19.62
C PRO A 404 8.12 10.57 -20.25
N THR A 405 7.29 11.26 -19.46
CA THR A 405 6.06 11.87 -19.97
C THR A 405 6.41 12.93 -21.02
N PRO A 406 5.60 13.08 -22.08
CA PRO A 406 5.84 14.12 -23.09
C PRO A 406 5.92 15.52 -22.49
N ASN A 407 6.89 16.32 -22.91
CA ASN A 407 7.09 17.69 -22.41
C ASN A 407 5.89 18.59 -22.81
N PRO A 408 5.14 19.17 -21.84
CA PRO A 408 4.01 20.06 -22.11
C PRO A 408 4.34 21.31 -22.94
N SER A 409 5.58 21.79 -22.87
CA SER A 409 6.05 22.95 -23.64
C SER A 409 6.42 22.63 -25.09
N SER A 410 6.36 21.35 -25.51
CA SER A 410 6.72 20.97 -26.88
C SER A 410 5.60 21.34 -27.88
N PRO A 411 5.94 21.80 -29.11
CA PRO A 411 4.95 22.26 -30.08
C PRO A 411 3.98 21.15 -30.54
N ASN A 412 4.36 19.88 -30.39
CA ASN A 412 3.54 18.71 -30.73
C ASN A 412 3.08 17.94 -29.49
N PHE A 413 2.97 18.60 -28.33
CA PHE A 413 2.63 17.94 -27.07
C PHE A 413 1.33 17.14 -27.16
N ALA A 414 0.24 17.71 -27.68
CA ALA A 414 -1.06 17.04 -27.75
C ALA A 414 -1.01 15.69 -28.50
N ALA A 415 -0.35 15.67 -29.67
CA ALA A 415 -0.19 14.44 -30.45
C ALA A 415 0.71 13.42 -29.74
N ARG A 416 1.82 13.88 -29.13
CA ARG A 416 2.74 13.02 -28.38
C ARG A 416 2.10 12.43 -27.13
N PHE A 417 1.32 13.24 -26.41
CA PHE A 417 0.57 12.82 -25.23
C PHE A 417 -0.46 11.75 -25.58
N ARG A 418 -1.25 11.95 -26.64
CA ARG A 418 -2.21 10.92 -27.11
C ARG A 418 -1.51 9.62 -27.49
N ALA A 419 -0.40 9.70 -28.23
CA ALA A 419 0.37 8.51 -28.61
C ALA A 419 0.93 7.77 -27.39
N ASP A 420 1.42 8.51 -26.39
CA ASP A 420 1.94 7.96 -25.14
C ASP A 420 0.84 7.28 -24.31
N VAL A 421 -0.34 7.89 -24.20
CA VAL A 421 -1.52 7.28 -23.55
C VAL A 421 -1.93 5.99 -24.25
N VAL A 422 -2.00 5.97 -25.58
CA VAL A 422 -2.30 4.76 -26.36
C VAL A 422 -1.30 3.64 -26.05
N GLN A 423 0.01 3.96 -26.04
CA GLN A 423 1.06 2.98 -25.73
C GLN A 423 0.93 2.41 -24.32
N LEU A 424 0.67 3.27 -23.32
CA LEU A 424 0.44 2.85 -21.94
C LEU A 424 -0.80 1.95 -21.82
N VAL A 425 -1.90 2.31 -22.46
CA VAL A 425 -3.16 1.56 -22.36
C VAL A 425 -3.02 0.17 -22.99
N GLU A 426 -2.46 0.08 -24.20
CA GLU A 426 -2.25 -1.20 -24.88
C GLU A 426 -1.24 -2.11 -24.15
N THR A 427 -0.24 -1.51 -23.50
CA THR A 427 0.83 -2.28 -22.83
C THR A 427 0.45 -2.70 -21.42
N ASP A 428 -0.07 -1.77 -20.61
CA ASP A 428 -0.20 -1.92 -19.17
C ASP A 428 -1.65 -1.90 -18.66
N ASN A 429 -2.61 -1.34 -19.42
CA ASN A 429 -4.01 -1.20 -18.98
C ASN A 429 -4.99 -2.14 -19.69
N LYS A 430 -4.49 -2.99 -20.60
CA LYS A 430 -5.26 -4.03 -21.28
C LYS A 430 -5.13 -5.36 -20.52
N HIS A 431 -6.27 -5.94 -20.20
CA HIS A 431 -6.32 -7.18 -19.44
C HIS A 431 -5.78 -8.36 -20.24
N LYS A 432 -4.86 -9.11 -19.62
CA LYS A 432 -4.36 -10.38 -20.12
C LYS A 432 -4.64 -11.46 -19.07
N HIS A 433 -5.22 -12.57 -19.50
CA HIS A 433 -5.52 -13.65 -18.55
C HIS A 433 -4.25 -14.22 -17.93
N SER A 434 -4.38 -14.54 -16.65
CA SER A 434 -3.37 -15.15 -15.79
C SER A 434 -4.06 -16.14 -14.86
N ASP A 435 -3.31 -16.98 -14.15
CA ASP A 435 -3.89 -17.94 -13.19
C ASP A 435 -4.74 -17.26 -12.11
N THR A 436 -4.37 -16.03 -11.72
CA THR A 436 -5.13 -15.22 -10.76
C THR A 436 -6.54 -14.86 -11.26
N CYS A 437 -6.78 -14.84 -12.57
CA CYS A 437 -8.11 -14.63 -13.15
C CYS A 437 -9.09 -15.71 -12.74
N TYR A 438 -8.60 -16.92 -12.49
CA TYR A 438 -9.41 -18.11 -12.26
C TYR A 438 -9.30 -18.62 -10.83
N LYS A 439 -8.72 -17.84 -9.91
CA LYS A 439 -8.54 -18.21 -8.49
C LYS A 439 -9.84 -18.67 -7.80
N TYR A 440 -11.00 -18.15 -8.23
CA TYR A 440 -12.31 -18.50 -7.67
C TYR A 440 -13.20 -19.29 -8.62
N SER A 441 -12.67 -19.75 -9.76
CA SER A 441 -13.47 -20.61 -10.65
C SER A 441 -13.74 -21.93 -9.93
N ASN A 442 -15.02 -22.24 -9.74
CA ASN A 442 -15.43 -23.48 -9.09
C ASN A 442 -15.20 -24.67 -10.04
N PRO A 443 -14.38 -25.67 -9.68
CA PRO A 443 -14.16 -26.85 -10.52
C PRO A 443 -15.47 -27.61 -10.83
N LYS A 444 -16.50 -27.43 -10.01
CA LYS A 444 -17.81 -28.10 -10.14
C LYS A 444 -18.79 -27.40 -11.10
N GLN A 445 -18.45 -26.23 -11.66
CA GLN A 445 -19.31 -25.47 -12.59
C GLN A 445 -19.04 -25.79 -14.08
N GLY A 446 -18.38 -26.93 -14.38
CA GLY A 446 -18.02 -27.33 -15.74
C GLY A 446 -16.84 -26.53 -16.31
N ASP A 447 -16.43 -26.85 -17.55
CA ASP A 447 -15.23 -26.32 -18.24
C ASP A 447 -15.20 -24.79 -18.47
N LYS A 448 -16.24 -24.05 -18.07
CA LYS A 448 -16.35 -22.62 -18.33
C LYS A 448 -15.65 -21.81 -17.24
N LYS A 449 -14.35 -21.60 -17.41
CA LYS A 449 -13.56 -20.69 -16.55
C LYS A 449 -14.02 -19.24 -16.72
N ILE A 450 -14.74 -18.69 -15.75
CA ILE A 450 -15.14 -17.28 -15.72
C ILE A 450 -14.01 -16.44 -15.11
N CYS A 451 -13.60 -15.39 -15.80
CA CYS A 451 -12.63 -14.44 -15.28
C CYS A 451 -13.21 -13.67 -14.09
N ARG A 452 -12.49 -13.66 -12.96
CA ARG A 452 -12.83 -12.87 -11.77
C ARG A 452 -13.02 -11.37 -12.08
N LEU A 453 -12.26 -10.83 -13.04
CA LEU A 453 -12.36 -9.42 -13.48
C LEU A 453 -13.47 -9.19 -14.52
N ARG A 454 -14.28 -10.22 -14.81
CA ARG A 454 -15.41 -10.19 -15.76
C ARG A 454 -15.01 -9.78 -17.18
N MET A 455 -13.84 -10.23 -17.62
CA MET A 455 -13.34 -10.07 -18.99
C MET A 455 -13.70 -11.31 -19.84
N PRO A 456 -14.01 -11.15 -21.15
CA PRO A 456 -14.18 -9.89 -21.87
C PRO A 456 -15.45 -9.13 -21.43
N ARG A 457 -15.40 -7.80 -21.40
CA ARG A 457 -16.56 -6.96 -21.09
C ARG A 457 -17.49 -6.82 -22.29
N LYS A 458 -18.77 -6.55 -22.04
CA LYS A 458 -19.75 -6.28 -23.11
C LYS A 458 -19.38 -4.98 -23.84
N LEU A 459 -19.37 -5.04 -25.17
CA LEU A 459 -19.22 -3.86 -26.03
C LEU A 459 -20.45 -2.96 -25.95
N VAL A 460 -20.23 -1.66 -25.99
CA VAL A 460 -21.27 -0.64 -25.88
C VAL A 460 -20.98 0.43 -26.93
N PRO A 461 -21.81 0.61 -27.97
CA PRO A 461 -21.50 1.50 -29.07
C PRO A 461 -21.54 2.99 -28.68
N VAL A 462 -22.40 3.36 -27.73
CA VAL A 462 -22.61 4.74 -27.27
C VAL A 462 -22.90 4.76 -25.77
N SER A 463 -22.43 5.79 -25.08
CA SER A 463 -22.74 5.93 -23.66
C SER A 463 -24.22 6.24 -23.44
N THR A 464 -24.84 5.60 -22.46
CA THR A 464 -26.26 5.78 -22.13
C THR A 464 -26.48 5.81 -20.63
N ILE A 465 -27.52 6.55 -20.22
CA ILE A 465 -28.03 6.57 -18.85
C ILE A 465 -29.51 6.20 -18.89
N ASP A 466 -29.83 5.06 -18.29
CA ASP A 466 -31.21 4.59 -18.16
C ASP A 466 -32.01 5.57 -17.28
N PRO A 467 -33.13 6.16 -17.77
CA PRO A 467 -33.94 7.10 -17.00
C PRO A 467 -34.60 6.50 -15.76
N ASP A 468 -34.97 5.22 -15.82
CA ASP A 468 -35.77 4.58 -14.78
C ASP A 468 -34.87 4.00 -13.68
N THR A 469 -33.76 3.39 -14.08
CA THR A 469 -32.83 2.72 -13.17
C THR A 469 -31.62 3.57 -12.77
N GLY A 470 -31.29 4.59 -13.57
CA GLY A 470 -30.06 5.36 -13.41
C GLY A 470 -28.79 4.57 -13.77
N HIS A 471 -28.92 3.40 -14.39
CA HIS A 471 -27.77 2.58 -14.79
C HIS A 471 -26.99 3.26 -15.92
N ILE A 472 -25.68 3.41 -15.72
CA ILE A 472 -24.76 4.04 -16.67
C ILE A 472 -24.05 2.95 -17.46
N SER A 473 -24.13 3.03 -18.78
CA SER A 473 -23.30 2.22 -19.69
C SER A 473 -22.38 3.17 -20.43
N MET A 474 -21.08 3.10 -20.21
CA MET A 474 -20.10 3.88 -20.96
C MET A 474 -19.84 3.23 -22.32
N ARG A 475 -19.58 4.05 -23.34
CA ARG A 475 -19.09 3.59 -24.64
C ARG A 475 -17.83 2.74 -24.46
N ARG A 476 -17.78 1.61 -25.15
CA ARG A 476 -16.70 0.64 -25.13
C ARG A 476 -16.60 -0.10 -26.46
N SER A 477 -15.54 0.18 -27.21
CA SER A 477 -15.20 -0.56 -28.44
C SER A 477 -14.15 -1.67 -28.26
N ASP A 478 -13.41 -1.70 -27.14
CA ASP A 478 -12.47 -2.78 -26.79
C ASP A 478 -12.93 -3.49 -25.50
N PRO A 479 -13.15 -4.82 -25.51
CA PRO A 479 -13.68 -5.52 -24.35
C PRO A 479 -12.62 -5.85 -23.28
N TRP A 480 -11.34 -5.54 -23.52
CA TRP A 480 -10.21 -5.91 -22.67
C TRP A 480 -9.57 -4.73 -21.92
N ILE A 481 -9.92 -3.49 -22.29
CA ILE A 481 -9.38 -2.28 -21.66
C ILE A 481 -10.03 -2.07 -20.28
N ASN A 482 -9.20 -1.83 -19.25
CA ASN A 482 -9.69 -1.33 -17.97
C ASN A 482 -10.04 0.16 -18.07
N ASN A 483 -10.92 0.62 -17.20
CA ASN A 483 -11.36 2.01 -17.22
C ASN A 483 -10.21 2.91 -16.79
N PHE A 484 -9.92 3.97 -17.53
CA PHE A 484 -8.81 4.87 -17.22
C PHE A 484 -9.20 6.34 -17.36
N ASN A 485 -8.39 7.20 -16.76
CA ASN A 485 -8.37 8.63 -17.03
C ASN A 485 -7.04 8.95 -17.70
N GLU A 486 -7.06 9.70 -18.79
CA GLU A 486 -5.89 9.92 -19.66
C GLU A 486 -4.72 10.63 -18.95
N TYR A 487 -5.02 11.56 -18.05
CA TYR A 487 -4.00 12.27 -17.29
C TYR A 487 -3.44 11.41 -16.17
N ILE A 488 -4.32 10.73 -15.42
CA ILE A 488 -3.91 9.92 -14.27
C ILE A 488 -3.09 8.71 -14.73
N ILE A 489 -3.44 8.05 -15.84
CA ILE A 489 -2.65 6.92 -16.36
C ILE A 489 -1.26 7.40 -16.83
N ALA A 490 -1.18 8.59 -17.44
CA ALA A 490 0.09 9.19 -17.85
C ALA A 490 0.97 9.52 -16.64
N ALA A 491 0.40 9.97 -15.52
CA ALA A 491 1.13 10.21 -14.28
C ALA A 491 1.57 8.90 -13.58
N CYS A 492 0.68 7.89 -13.55
CA CYS A 492 0.93 6.61 -12.90
C CYS A 492 1.91 5.72 -13.69
N ARG A 493 1.97 5.90 -15.02
CA ARG A 493 2.73 5.06 -15.96
C ARG A 493 2.41 3.57 -15.84
N SER A 494 1.18 3.23 -15.45
CA SER A 494 0.79 1.84 -15.21
C SER A 494 -0.73 1.65 -15.16
N ASN A 495 -1.15 0.40 -15.02
CA ASN A 495 -2.54 0.01 -14.88
C ASN A 495 -3.28 0.86 -13.82
N MET A 496 -4.48 1.30 -14.16
CA MET A 496 -5.41 1.93 -13.24
C MET A 496 -6.83 1.42 -13.50
N ASP A 497 -7.73 1.66 -12.55
CA ASP A 497 -9.16 1.42 -12.75
C ASP A 497 -9.93 2.57 -12.12
N ILE A 498 -10.76 3.25 -12.90
CA ILE A 498 -11.63 4.33 -12.43
C ILE A 498 -13.09 3.95 -12.66
N LYS A 499 -13.93 4.16 -11.65
CA LYS A 499 -15.35 3.87 -11.70
C LYS A 499 -16.14 4.98 -11.05
N PHE A 500 -17.17 5.43 -11.73
CA PHE A 500 -18.17 6.31 -11.15
C PHE A 500 -19.13 5.48 -10.28
N ILE A 501 -19.37 5.94 -9.06
CA ILE A 501 -20.24 5.31 -8.08
C ILE A 501 -21.49 6.16 -8.01
N TRP A 502 -22.61 5.60 -8.47
CA TRP A 502 -23.81 6.39 -8.68
C TRP A 502 -25.07 5.71 -8.17
N SER A 503 -25.22 4.40 -8.46
CA SER A 503 -26.40 3.67 -7.99
C SER A 503 -26.24 3.18 -6.56
N GLY A 504 -27.36 2.97 -5.86
CA GLY A 504 -27.38 2.34 -4.53
C GLY A 504 -26.78 0.92 -4.54
N SER A 505 -26.89 0.20 -5.66
CA SER A 505 -26.21 -1.10 -5.87
C SER A 505 -24.70 -0.97 -5.98
N ASP A 506 -24.19 0.02 -6.71
CA ASP A 506 -22.75 0.27 -6.85
C ASP A 506 -22.15 0.69 -5.52
N ALA A 507 -22.82 1.59 -4.81
CA ALA A 507 -22.43 2.03 -3.48
C ALA A 507 -22.41 0.87 -2.48
N LYS A 508 -23.46 0.02 -2.48
CA LYS A 508 -23.50 -1.18 -1.63
C LYS A 508 -22.35 -2.13 -1.97
N ALA A 509 -22.15 -2.45 -3.25
CA ALA A 509 -21.07 -3.31 -3.71
C ALA A 509 -19.69 -2.75 -3.32
N LEU A 510 -19.51 -1.43 -3.43
CA LEU A 510 -18.30 -0.73 -3.05
C LEU A 510 -18.06 -0.77 -1.54
N VAL A 511 -19.08 -0.56 -0.70
CA VAL A 511 -18.93 -0.65 0.76
C VAL A 511 -18.50 -2.06 1.18
N TYR A 512 -19.07 -3.10 0.56
CA TYR A 512 -18.63 -4.48 0.79
C TYR A 512 -17.21 -4.71 0.27
N TYR A 513 -16.92 -4.27 -0.95
CA TYR A 513 -15.60 -4.38 -1.55
C TYR A 513 -14.54 -3.68 -0.70
N ILE A 514 -14.77 -2.45 -0.25
CA ILE A 514 -13.82 -1.72 0.60
C ILE A 514 -13.69 -2.37 1.97
N THR A 515 -14.80 -2.85 2.54
CA THR A 515 -14.76 -3.64 3.77
C THR A 515 -13.82 -4.84 3.59
N ASP A 516 -14.01 -5.62 2.53
CA ASP A 516 -13.18 -6.79 2.24
C ASP A 516 -11.71 -6.39 2.03
N TYR A 517 -11.44 -5.31 1.31
CA TYR A 517 -10.08 -4.86 0.99
C TYR A 517 -9.32 -4.35 2.21
N VAL A 518 -10.01 -3.68 3.13
CA VAL A 518 -9.43 -3.28 4.42
C VAL A 518 -9.15 -4.51 5.30
N THR A 519 -9.98 -5.56 5.20
CA THR A 519 -9.88 -6.78 6.02
C THR A 519 -9.09 -7.93 5.38
N LYS A 520 -8.66 -7.85 4.12
CA LYS A 520 -7.99 -8.92 3.34
C LYS A 520 -6.79 -9.59 4.02
N MET A 521 -6.19 -8.93 5.02
CA MET A 521 -5.02 -9.43 5.75
C MET A 521 -5.38 -10.16 7.05
N SER A 522 -6.67 -10.25 7.42
CA SER A 522 -7.07 -11.04 8.58
C SER A 522 -7.03 -12.54 8.24
N LEU A 523 -6.35 -13.32 9.06
CA LEU A 523 -6.47 -14.79 9.07
C LEU A 523 -7.94 -15.20 9.10
N SER A 524 -8.26 -16.34 8.49
CA SER A 524 -9.62 -16.86 8.59
C SER A 524 -9.98 -17.15 10.05
N PHE A 525 -11.28 -17.20 10.34
CA PHE A 525 -11.75 -17.52 11.69
C PHE A 525 -11.20 -18.89 12.16
N HIS A 526 -11.18 -19.87 11.25
CA HIS A 526 -10.66 -21.21 11.52
C HIS A 526 -9.16 -21.18 11.86
N ASP A 527 -8.35 -20.48 11.05
CA ASP A 527 -6.90 -20.39 11.29
C ASP A 527 -6.60 -19.66 12.61
N THR A 528 -7.39 -18.63 12.92
CA THR A 528 -7.26 -17.88 14.17
C THR A 528 -7.47 -18.81 15.38
N LEU A 529 -8.52 -19.63 15.38
CA LEU A 529 -8.81 -20.56 16.47
C LEU A 529 -7.78 -21.68 16.58
N ALA A 530 -7.31 -22.24 15.47
CA ALA A 530 -6.27 -23.28 15.49
C ALA A 530 -4.96 -22.77 16.13
N LEU A 531 -4.57 -21.53 15.82
CA LEU A 531 -3.36 -20.90 16.38
C LEU A 531 -3.53 -20.54 17.87
N VAL A 532 -4.72 -20.11 18.27
CA VAL A 532 -5.08 -19.90 19.68
C VAL A 532 -5.01 -21.24 20.44
N GLN A 533 -5.53 -22.32 19.85
CA GLN A 533 -5.49 -23.65 20.47
C GLN A 533 -4.04 -24.11 20.74
N ASN A 534 -3.16 -23.96 19.76
CA ASN A 534 -1.74 -24.30 19.91
C ASN A 534 -1.07 -23.45 21.00
N SER A 535 -1.45 -22.19 21.13
CA SER A 535 -0.93 -21.29 22.17
C SER A 535 -1.38 -21.72 23.57
N ILE A 536 -2.64 -22.16 23.74
CA ILE A 536 -3.18 -22.70 24.99
C ILE A 536 -2.46 -24.01 25.36
N LYS A 537 -2.38 -24.97 24.42
CA LYS A 537 -1.67 -26.26 24.61
C LYS A 537 -0.22 -26.03 25.05
N SER A 538 0.48 -25.08 24.43
CA SER A 538 1.86 -24.77 24.77
C SER A 538 2.04 -24.19 26.18
N ILE A 539 1.08 -23.45 26.72
CA ILE A 539 1.13 -22.90 28.08
C ILE A 539 0.79 -23.97 29.12
N MET A 540 -0.16 -24.86 28.81
CA MET A 540 -0.47 -26.01 29.66
C MET A 540 0.71 -26.99 29.76
N ASN A 541 1.48 -27.16 28.69
CA ASN A 541 2.62 -28.07 28.65
C ASN A 541 3.92 -27.45 29.20
N SER A 542 4.02 -26.13 29.34
CA SER A 542 5.22 -25.49 29.89
C SER A 542 5.29 -25.70 31.41
N SER A 543 6.11 -26.67 31.83
CA SER A 543 6.43 -27.05 33.21
C SER A 543 7.25 -26.00 34.01
N HIS A 544 7.42 -24.79 33.47
CA HIS A 544 8.04 -23.63 34.12
C HIS A 544 7.00 -22.59 34.56
N GLN A 545 5.89 -23.02 35.16
CA GLN A 545 5.09 -22.09 35.96
C GLN A 545 5.88 -21.80 37.24
N THR A 546 6.44 -20.60 37.35
CA THR A 546 6.78 -20.07 38.65
C THR A 546 5.47 -19.91 39.43
N ASP A 547 5.30 -20.68 40.52
CA ASP A 547 4.10 -20.72 41.41
C ASP A 547 3.65 -19.36 42.00
N LYS A 548 4.27 -18.24 41.59
CA LYS A 548 4.02 -16.89 42.10
C LYS A 548 3.18 -16.00 41.17
N GLU A 549 2.82 -16.44 39.97
CA GLU A 549 2.08 -15.58 39.02
C GLU A 549 0.57 -15.62 39.27
N ASN A 550 -0.04 -14.44 39.45
CA ASN A 550 -1.48 -14.31 39.62
C ASN A 550 -2.24 -14.56 38.30
N ALA A 551 -3.56 -14.75 38.38
CA ALA A 551 -4.40 -15.00 37.22
C ALA A 551 -4.24 -13.93 36.13
N ILE A 552 -4.19 -12.66 36.52
CA ILE A 552 -4.04 -11.52 35.60
C ILE A 552 -2.78 -11.66 34.74
N GLU A 553 -1.64 -11.97 35.34
CA GLU A 553 -0.37 -12.09 34.65
C GLU A 553 -0.35 -13.31 33.72
N LYS A 554 -0.92 -14.44 34.17
CA LYS A 554 -1.08 -15.64 33.33
C LYS A 554 -1.98 -15.35 32.11
N SER A 555 -3.12 -14.69 32.30
CA SER A 555 -4.03 -14.32 31.21
C SER A 555 -3.37 -13.33 30.25
N ARG A 556 -2.62 -12.35 30.76
CA ARG A 556 -1.90 -11.37 29.93
C ARG A 556 -0.89 -12.06 29.03
N LYS A 557 -0.10 -13.00 29.57
CA LYS A 557 0.86 -13.80 28.79
C LYS A 557 0.17 -14.68 27.75
N LEU A 558 -0.98 -15.28 28.09
CA LEU A 558 -1.77 -16.06 27.15
C LEU A 558 -2.25 -15.21 25.97
N VAL A 559 -2.87 -14.06 26.24
CA VAL A 559 -3.34 -13.13 25.20
C VAL A 559 -2.18 -12.67 24.31
N LEU A 560 -1.05 -12.28 24.92
CA LEU A 560 0.13 -11.85 24.17
C LEU A 560 0.72 -12.97 23.31
N ARG A 561 0.76 -14.21 23.83
CA ARG A 561 1.23 -15.37 23.08
C ARG A 561 0.32 -15.66 21.89
N CYS A 562 -1.00 -15.69 22.11
CA CYS A 562 -1.98 -15.85 21.02
C CYS A 562 -1.80 -14.77 19.95
N TYR A 563 -1.67 -13.50 20.35
CA TYR A 563 -1.42 -12.41 19.41
C TYR A 563 -0.12 -12.61 18.61
N ASN A 564 1.00 -12.92 19.27
CA ASN A 564 2.29 -13.13 18.61
C ASN A 564 2.26 -14.33 17.65
N THR A 565 1.55 -15.41 18.00
CA THR A 565 1.34 -16.56 17.12
C THR A 565 0.52 -16.19 15.89
N LEU A 566 -0.48 -15.32 16.03
CA LEU A 566 -1.27 -14.82 14.88
C LEU A 566 -0.44 -13.89 14.00
N ALA A 567 0.30 -12.97 14.62
CA ALA A 567 1.17 -12.03 13.91
C ALA A 567 2.30 -12.73 13.15
N SER A 568 2.80 -13.88 13.63
CA SER A 568 3.86 -14.64 12.96
C SER A 568 3.43 -15.31 11.65
N GLN A 569 2.12 -15.48 11.42
CA GLN A 569 1.59 -16.00 10.16
C GLN A 569 1.39 -14.91 9.10
N GLN A 570 1.59 -13.64 9.46
CA GLN A 570 1.39 -12.53 8.55
C GLN A 570 2.64 -12.30 7.70
N GLU A 571 2.53 -12.58 6.41
CA GLU A 571 3.56 -12.23 5.43
C GLU A 571 3.43 -10.76 5.00
N LEU A 572 4.53 -10.02 5.05
CA LEU A 572 4.63 -8.62 4.63
C LEU A 572 5.77 -8.46 3.63
N SER A 573 5.55 -7.65 2.59
CA SER A 573 6.61 -7.34 1.63
C SER A 573 7.65 -6.41 2.24
N GLY A 574 8.89 -6.47 1.74
CA GLY A 574 9.95 -5.54 2.16
C GLY A 574 9.55 -4.07 1.99
N VAL A 575 8.83 -3.74 0.90
CA VAL A 575 8.33 -2.38 0.62
C VAL A 575 7.28 -1.95 1.65
N GLN A 576 6.36 -2.85 2.05
CA GLN A 576 5.40 -2.56 3.13
C GLN A 576 6.09 -2.30 4.46
N VAL A 577 7.04 -3.19 4.83
CA VAL A 577 7.83 -3.06 6.05
C VAL A 577 8.60 -1.74 6.05
N ALA A 578 9.26 -1.41 4.94
CA ALA A 578 9.96 -0.15 4.76
C ALA A 578 9.01 1.05 4.88
N SER A 579 7.82 1.01 4.28
CA SER A 579 6.79 2.06 4.40
C SER A 579 6.47 2.38 5.86
N TYR A 580 6.20 1.33 6.66
CA TYR A 580 5.94 1.46 8.09
C TYR A 580 7.13 2.03 8.87
N LEU A 581 8.33 1.49 8.62
CA LEU A 581 9.54 1.97 9.27
C LEU A 581 9.83 3.44 8.92
N MET A 582 9.55 3.87 7.69
CA MET A 582 9.77 5.24 7.21
C MET A 582 8.68 6.25 7.57
N ASN A 583 7.60 5.82 8.24
CA ASN A 583 6.41 6.65 8.56
C ASN A 583 5.54 7.02 7.37
N TYR A 584 5.67 6.33 6.24
CA TYR A 584 4.74 6.61 5.15
C TYR A 584 3.37 6.06 5.53
N ASP A 585 2.35 6.87 5.31
CA ASP A 585 0.99 6.56 5.74
C ASP A 585 0.46 5.29 5.04
N ASP A 586 -0.27 4.46 5.78
CA ASP A 586 -0.98 3.30 5.24
C ASP A 586 -2.35 3.67 4.62
N HIS A 587 -2.71 4.95 4.71
CA HIS A 587 -3.89 5.55 4.11
C HIS A 587 -3.66 7.05 3.89
N TYR A 588 -4.37 7.63 2.92
CA TYR A 588 -4.33 9.06 2.62
C TYR A 588 -5.73 9.62 2.76
N THR A 589 -5.91 10.79 3.38
CA THR A 589 -7.25 11.36 3.55
C THR A 589 -7.19 12.86 3.77
N THR A 590 -8.23 13.57 3.33
CA THR A 590 -8.39 15.00 3.60
C THR A 590 -8.87 15.30 5.02
N HIS A 591 -9.33 14.29 5.77
CA HIS A 591 -10.03 14.49 7.05
C HIS A 591 -9.24 13.95 8.24
N LYS A 592 -9.38 14.63 9.39
CA LYS A 592 -8.88 14.14 10.68
C LYS A 592 -10.00 13.42 11.41
N PHE A 593 -9.68 12.28 12.00
CA PHE A 593 -10.64 11.44 12.72
C PHE A 593 -10.28 11.40 14.20
N GLN A 594 -11.28 11.61 15.06
CA GLN A 594 -11.14 11.50 16.50
C GLN A 594 -12.07 10.41 17.03
N GLY A 595 -11.54 9.54 17.89
CA GLY A 595 -12.38 8.55 18.57
C GLY A 595 -13.27 9.23 19.59
N LEU A 596 -14.59 9.03 19.48
CA LEU A 596 -15.56 9.42 20.49
C LEU A 596 -15.81 8.24 21.45
N TYR A 597 -15.44 8.42 22.71
CA TYR A 597 -15.66 7.43 23.77
C TYR A 597 -17.09 7.55 24.30
N LEU A 598 -18.05 7.01 23.54
CA LEU A 598 -19.49 7.24 23.75
C LEU A 598 -19.94 6.95 25.18
N ILE A 599 -19.55 5.79 25.74
CA ILE A 599 -19.93 5.38 27.09
C ILE A 599 -19.40 6.34 28.15
N GLN A 600 -18.12 6.71 28.07
CA GLN A 600 -17.50 7.66 29.00
C GLN A 600 -18.11 9.06 28.85
N THR A 601 -18.45 9.45 27.62
CA THR A 601 -19.11 10.73 27.32
C THR A 601 -20.52 10.75 27.91
N GLU A 602 -21.29 9.67 27.73
CA GLU A 602 -22.62 9.51 28.29
C GLU A 602 -22.57 9.55 29.82
N TRP A 603 -21.67 8.80 30.45
CA TRP A 603 -21.47 8.83 31.90
C TRP A 603 -21.15 10.23 32.40
N TYR A 604 -20.22 10.93 31.74
CA TYR A 604 -19.89 12.32 32.09
C TYR A 604 -21.12 13.23 31.99
N LEU A 605 -21.90 13.14 30.92
CA LEU A 605 -23.12 13.93 30.73
C LEU A 605 -24.19 13.60 31.78
N GLN A 606 -24.37 12.33 32.13
CA GLN A 606 -25.29 11.89 33.18
C GLN A 606 -24.87 12.43 34.56
N THR A 607 -23.58 12.39 34.89
CA THR A 607 -23.05 12.97 36.13
C THR A 607 -23.31 14.48 36.19
N GLN A 608 -22.98 15.21 35.12
CA GLN A 608 -23.24 16.66 35.04
C GLN A 608 -24.73 17.00 35.16
N LEU A 609 -25.61 16.24 34.51
CA LEU A 609 -27.06 16.43 34.61
C LEU A 609 -27.56 16.23 36.05
N ASN A 610 -27.04 15.22 36.75
CA ASN A 610 -27.41 14.94 38.13
C ASN A 610 -26.93 16.06 39.09
N GLU A 611 -25.73 16.60 38.88
CA GLU A 611 -25.21 17.75 39.62
C GLU A 611 -26.04 19.02 39.41
N ILE A 612 -26.50 19.28 38.18
CA ILE A 612 -27.38 20.42 37.89
C ILE A 612 -28.73 20.24 38.58
N ARG A 613 -29.32 19.04 38.49
CA ARG A 613 -30.61 18.70 39.14
C ARG A 613 -30.53 18.83 40.66
N SER A 614 -29.43 18.43 41.30
CA SER A 614 -29.26 18.58 42.75
C SER A 614 -29.11 20.05 43.16
N LYS A 615 -28.39 20.86 42.38
CA LYS A 615 -28.27 22.33 42.57
C LYS A 615 -29.61 23.06 42.37
N GLN A 616 -30.46 22.60 41.46
CA GLN A 616 -31.79 23.18 41.26
C GLN A 616 -32.76 22.81 42.39
N LYS A 617 -32.75 21.55 42.85
CA LYS A 617 -33.56 21.12 44.00
C LYS A 617 -33.19 21.85 45.29
N SER A 618 -31.90 22.11 45.53
CA SER A 618 -31.43 22.86 46.69
C SER A 618 -31.76 24.35 46.65
N LYS A 619 -31.89 24.95 45.44
CA LYS A 619 -32.40 26.32 45.28
C LYS A 619 -33.92 26.43 45.43
N GLY A 620 -34.67 25.41 45.01
CA GLY A 620 -36.13 25.35 45.14
C GLY A 620 -36.63 25.05 46.56
N SER A 621 -35.78 24.54 47.44
CA SER A 621 -36.09 24.31 48.87
C SER A 621 -35.73 25.48 49.79
N MET A 622 -35.20 26.58 49.23
CA MET A 622 -34.83 27.81 49.94
C MET A 622 -35.78 28.99 49.65
N GLN A 623 -36.79 28.77 48.81
CA GLN A 623 -37.98 29.61 48.66
C GLN A 623 -39.15 28.90 49.33
#